data_AF-A0A2M9Q2V8-F1
#
_entry.id   AF-A0A2M9Q2V8-F1
#
_cell.length_a   1.000
_cell.length_b   1.000
_cell.length_c   1.000
_cell.angle_alpha   90.00
_cell.angle_beta   90.00
_cell.angle_gamma   90.00
#
_symmetry.space_group_name_H-M   'P 1'
#
loop_
_entity.id
_entity.type
_entity.pdbx_description
1 polymer ?
#
loop_
_entity_poly.entity_id
_entity_poly.type
_entity_poly.pdbx_seq_one_letter_code
_entity_poly.pdbx_strand_id
1 'polypeptide(L)'
;MKIVSHVMKKQIFRAMVIGGVVGLFGVALFLGILQASTKFSLKNDSTEVATKSNNGNSTGETIPTAGGATNGPMFFASQAGVYSNYESASSFLSEHPSLKESAIVEVDGKFYIWTSVVTDESQLVFLKDPATFKKAFTLSGDSCKEATIAELPSVLADKNATKLNFKDKSKDSTLPADWQSIGAAASSISTDTSIVRLQVLAHYKSKNACLQVKF
;
A
#
# COMPACT_ATOMS: atom_id res chain seq x y z
N MET A 1 -55.23 -23.20 -23.25
CA MET A 1 -53.85 -23.03 -22.73
C MET A 1 -52.97 -24.19 -23.18
N LYS A 2 -52.28 -24.12 -24.33
CA LYS A 2 -51.33 -25.19 -24.76
C LYS A 2 -50.13 -24.70 -25.58
N ILE A 3 -50.05 -23.40 -25.89
CA ILE A 3 -49.02 -22.83 -26.79
C ILE A 3 -47.86 -22.20 -26.00
N VAL A 4 -48.06 -21.87 -24.72
CA VAL A 4 -47.05 -21.17 -23.89
C VAL A 4 -45.94 -22.13 -23.36
N SER A 5 -46.16 -23.44 -23.34
CA SER A 5 -45.20 -24.39 -22.74
C SER A 5 -44.03 -24.79 -23.66
N HIS A 6 -44.17 -24.68 -24.98
CA HIS A 6 -43.13 -25.11 -25.92
C HIS A 6 -41.99 -24.09 -26.10
N VAL A 7 -42.26 -22.80 -25.86
CA VAL A 7 -41.28 -21.73 -26.08
C VAL A 7 -40.26 -21.64 -24.92
N MET A 8 -40.69 -21.88 -23.67
CA MET A 8 -39.78 -21.84 -22.51
C MET A 8 -38.70 -22.93 -22.53
N LYS A 9 -39.00 -24.15 -23.01
CA LYS A 9 -38.02 -25.25 -23.10
C LYS A 9 -36.87 -24.94 -24.07
N LYS A 10 -37.14 -24.22 -25.16
CA LYS A 10 -36.15 -23.90 -26.20
C LYS A 10 -35.13 -22.85 -25.75
N GLN A 11 -35.54 -21.92 -24.88
CA GLN A 11 -34.65 -20.88 -24.34
C GLN A 11 -33.75 -21.41 -23.21
N ILE A 12 -34.26 -22.30 -22.36
CA ILE A 12 -33.48 -22.94 -21.29
C ILE A 12 -32.36 -23.82 -21.85
N PHE A 13 -32.63 -24.56 -22.94
CA PHE A 13 -31.60 -25.36 -23.61
C PHE A 13 -30.46 -24.50 -24.20
N ARG A 14 -30.79 -23.30 -24.69
CA ARG A 14 -29.81 -22.35 -25.26
C ARG A 14 -28.90 -21.75 -24.18
N ALA A 15 -29.44 -21.46 -22.99
CA ALA A 15 -28.67 -20.99 -21.85
C ALA A 15 -27.73 -22.08 -21.28
N MET A 16 -28.17 -23.34 -21.27
CA MET A 16 -27.35 -24.48 -20.85
C MET A 16 -26.14 -24.71 -21.76
N VAL A 17 -26.30 -24.56 -23.08
CA VAL A 17 -25.20 -24.68 -24.05
C VAL A 17 -24.18 -23.55 -23.90
N ILE A 18 -24.64 -22.30 -23.71
CA ILE A 18 -23.74 -21.16 -23.53
C ILE A 18 -22.97 -21.28 -22.21
N GLY A 19 -23.64 -21.67 -21.12
CA GLY A 19 -22.99 -21.91 -19.83
C GLY A 19 -21.96 -23.04 -19.87
N GLY A 20 -22.24 -24.12 -20.61
CA GLY A 20 -21.31 -25.23 -20.81
C GLY A 20 -20.04 -24.84 -21.57
N VAL A 21 -20.16 -24.03 -22.62
CA VAL A 21 -18.99 -23.59 -23.42
C VAL A 21 -18.09 -22.63 -22.63
N VAL A 22 -18.68 -21.67 -21.89
CA VAL A 22 -17.90 -20.72 -21.08
C VAL A 22 -17.21 -21.43 -19.91
N GLY A 23 -17.87 -22.40 -19.27
CA GLY A 23 -17.28 -23.21 -18.20
C GLY A 23 -16.07 -24.03 -18.67
N LEU A 24 -16.15 -24.65 -19.86
CA LEU A 24 -15.05 -25.43 -20.42
C LEU A 24 -13.83 -24.56 -20.77
N PHE A 25 -14.07 -23.36 -21.33
CA PHE A 25 -13.02 -22.39 -21.62
C PHE A 25 -12.33 -21.88 -20.34
N GLY A 26 -13.08 -21.67 -19.26
CA GLY A 26 -12.52 -21.25 -17.97
C GLY A 26 -11.56 -22.29 -17.37
N VAL A 27 -11.92 -23.57 -17.42
CA VAL A 27 -11.06 -24.67 -16.91
C VAL A 27 -9.81 -24.83 -17.78
N ALA A 28 -9.92 -24.71 -19.11
CA ALA A 28 -8.78 -24.79 -20.02
C ALA A 28 -7.79 -23.63 -19.80
N LEU A 29 -8.28 -22.40 -19.61
CA LEU A 29 -7.44 -21.24 -19.28
C LEU A 29 -6.74 -21.42 -17.92
N PHE A 30 -7.46 -21.91 -16.91
CA PHE A 30 -6.89 -22.14 -15.58
C PHE A 30 -5.78 -23.19 -15.59
N LEU A 31 -5.98 -24.31 -16.30
CA LEU A 31 -4.94 -25.35 -16.47
C LEU A 31 -3.76 -24.86 -17.32
N GLY A 32 -4.00 -24.02 -18.34
CA GLY A 32 -2.94 -23.39 -19.13
C GLY A 32 -2.03 -22.48 -18.29
N ILE A 33 -2.62 -21.69 -17.39
CA ILE A 33 -1.87 -20.83 -16.45
C ILE A 33 -1.07 -21.68 -15.45
N LEU A 34 -1.64 -22.78 -14.93
CA LEU A 34 -0.94 -23.69 -14.01
C LEU A 34 0.24 -24.43 -14.68
N GLN A 35 0.12 -24.80 -15.95
CA GLN A 35 1.23 -25.40 -16.70
C GLN A 35 2.33 -24.38 -17.06
N ALA A 36 1.98 -23.10 -17.24
CA ALA A 36 2.95 -22.03 -17.46
C ALA A 36 3.74 -21.69 -16.18
N SER A 37 3.09 -21.70 -15.01
CA SER A 37 3.76 -21.42 -13.73
C SER A 37 4.64 -22.57 -13.23
N THR A 38 4.27 -23.82 -13.54
CA THR A 38 5.10 -24.99 -13.19
C THR A 38 6.32 -25.19 -14.10
N LYS A 39 6.29 -24.67 -15.35
CA LYS A 39 7.48 -24.63 -16.22
C LYS A 39 8.51 -23.55 -15.85
N PHE A 40 8.23 -22.72 -14.85
CA PHE A 40 9.16 -21.70 -14.34
C PHE A 40 9.93 -22.13 -13.07
N SER A 41 9.86 -23.40 -12.69
CA SER A 41 10.77 -23.98 -11.69
C SER A 41 11.48 -25.19 -12.30
N LEU A 42 12.76 -24.98 -12.63
CA LEU A 42 13.89 -25.92 -12.50
C LEU A 42 14.90 -25.69 -13.63
N LYS A 43 15.92 -24.91 -13.33
CA LYS A 43 17.26 -25.11 -13.89
C LYS A 43 18.29 -24.82 -12.80
N ASN A 44 18.74 -25.91 -12.17
CA ASN A 44 20.09 -26.27 -11.70
C ASN A 44 21.09 -25.11 -11.49
N ASP A 45 21.78 -25.04 -10.35
CA ASP A 45 22.78 -26.06 -10.03
C ASP A 45 22.80 -26.59 -8.59
N SER A 46 23.09 -27.88 -8.53
CA SER A 46 23.44 -28.65 -7.34
C SER A 46 24.92 -28.47 -6.98
N THR A 47 25.27 -28.97 -5.79
CA THR A 47 26.62 -29.19 -5.22
C THR A 47 27.33 -28.00 -4.58
N GLU A 48 27.19 -27.83 -3.26
CA GLU A 48 28.25 -28.24 -2.32
C GLU A 48 27.75 -28.39 -0.86
N VAL A 49 27.78 -29.64 -0.42
CA VAL A 49 28.02 -30.20 0.92
C VAL A 49 27.70 -29.35 2.18
N ALA A 50 26.68 -29.81 2.88
CA ALA A 50 26.41 -29.52 4.28
C ALA A 50 27.53 -30.05 5.20
N THR A 51 28.11 -29.18 6.02
CA THR A 51 28.73 -29.57 7.30
C THR A 51 27.99 -28.87 8.43
N LYS A 52 27.23 -29.66 9.18
CA LYS A 52 26.68 -29.30 10.49
C LYS A 52 27.81 -28.82 11.41
N SER A 53 27.62 -27.68 12.05
CA SER A 53 28.17 -27.45 13.38
C SER A 53 27.07 -26.86 14.26
N ASN A 54 26.68 -27.66 15.25
CA ASN A 54 25.81 -27.25 16.35
C ASN A 54 26.53 -26.20 17.20
N ASN A 55 25.93 -25.03 17.38
CA ASN A 55 25.91 -24.43 18.71
C ASN A 55 24.69 -23.52 18.84
N GLY A 56 23.92 -23.76 19.89
CA GLY A 56 22.66 -23.09 20.13
C GLY A 56 22.83 -21.63 20.52
N ASN A 57 21.90 -20.80 20.05
CA ASN A 57 21.24 -19.84 20.92
C ASN A 57 19.90 -19.44 20.29
N SER A 58 18.83 -19.47 21.09
CA SER A 58 17.51 -19.03 20.69
C SER A 58 17.49 -17.52 20.47
N THR A 59 17.21 -17.08 19.25
CA THR A 59 16.83 -15.70 18.94
C THR A 59 15.86 -15.72 17.78
N GLY A 60 14.73 -15.03 17.95
CA GLY A 60 13.56 -15.10 17.10
C GLY A 60 13.83 -14.90 15.60
N GLU A 61 13.02 -15.58 14.80
CA GLU A 61 12.96 -15.45 13.35
C GLU A 61 12.95 -13.98 12.94
N THR A 62 14.08 -13.52 12.43
CA THR A 62 14.14 -12.28 11.66
C THR A 62 14.03 -12.69 10.21
N ILE A 63 12.88 -12.46 9.60
CA ILE A 63 12.71 -12.59 8.15
C ILE A 63 13.70 -11.61 7.50
N PRO A 64 14.56 -12.06 6.57
CA PRO A 64 15.49 -11.17 5.90
C PRO A 64 14.72 -10.29 4.91
N THR A 65 14.57 -9.01 5.21
CA THR A 65 14.17 -8.00 4.21
C THR A 65 15.32 -7.85 3.22
N ALA A 66 15.17 -8.45 2.05
CA ALA A 66 16.00 -8.17 0.89
C ALA A 66 15.73 -6.72 0.44
N GLY A 67 16.45 -5.76 1.03
CA GLY A 67 16.47 -4.37 0.59
C GLY A 67 17.29 -4.22 -0.69
N GLY A 68 16.70 -4.58 -1.84
CA GLY A 68 17.18 -4.12 -3.13
C GLY A 68 17.11 -2.60 -3.17
N ALA A 69 18.16 -1.94 -3.65
CA ALA A 69 18.27 -0.49 -3.71
C ALA A 69 17.04 0.14 -4.38
N THR A 70 16.14 0.68 -3.57
CA THR A 70 15.07 1.58 -3.96
C THR A 70 15.60 3.01 -3.86
N ASN A 71 15.51 3.78 -4.94
CA ASN A 71 16.08 5.14 -5.08
C ASN A 71 15.41 6.22 -4.18
N GLY A 72 14.82 5.86 -3.04
CA GLY A 72 14.11 6.81 -2.18
C GLY A 72 14.25 6.48 -0.69
N PRO A 73 14.03 7.47 0.19
CA PRO A 73 14.08 7.27 1.63
C PRO A 73 13.09 6.21 2.11
N MET A 74 13.50 5.49 3.16
CA MET A 74 12.70 4.46 3.82
C MET A 74 11.82 5.07 4.90
N PHE A 75 10.59 4.58 4.99
CA PHE A 75 9.58 4.98 5.97
C PHE A 75 8.90 3.75 6.55
N PHE A 76 8.25 3.96 7.69
CA PHE A 76 7.43 2.95 8.35
C PHE A 76 6.07 3.56 8.66
N ALA A 77 5.01 2.87 8.28
CA ALA A 77 3.64 3.22 8.64
C ALA A 77 3.11 2.26 9.71
N SER A 78 2.30 2.79 10.62
CA SER A 78 1.38 1.98 11.42
C SER A 78 0.11 1.78 10.60
N GLN A 79 -0.18 0.54 10.20
CA GLN A 79 -1.28 0.19 9.30
C GLN A 79 -2.43 -0.48 10.06
N ALA A 80 -3.65 0.01 9.89
CA ALA A 80 -4.87 -0.57 10.46
C ALA A 80 -5.59 -1.53 9.51
N GLY A 81 -5.39 -1.38 8.19
CA GLY A 81 -6.07 -2.23 7.20
C GLY A 81 -5.66 -1.93 5.77
N VAL A 82 -6.11 -2.77 4.84
CA VAL A 82 -5.98 -2.59 3.40
C VAL A 82 -7.25 -3.08 2.70
N TYR A 83 -7.73 -2.30 1.74
CA TYR A 83 -9.00 -2.51 1.06
C TYR A 83 -8.82 -2.44 -0.45
N SER A 84 -9.70 -3.09 -1.20
CA SER A 84 -9.71 -3.09 -2.67
C SER A 84 -10.41 -1.87 -3.27
N ASN A 85 -11.15 -1.08 -2.47
CA ASN A 85 -11.82 0.14 -2.90
C ASN A 85 -11.85 1.17 -1.75
N TYR A 86 -12.03 2.43 -2.12
CA TYR A 86 -12.02 3.56 -1.20
C TYR A 86 -13.23 3.53 -0.25
N GLU A 87 -14.40 3.13 -0.75
CA GLU A 87 -15.65 3.12 0.01
C GLU A 87 -15.56 2.19 1.22
N SER A 88 -14.96 1.01 1.06
CA SER A 88 -14.77 0.04 2.14
C SER A 88 -13.76 0.55 3.17
N ALA A 89 -12.67 1.17 2.72
CA ALA A 89 -11.71 1.80 3.62
C ALA A 89 -12.35 2.95 4.42
N SER A 90 -13.15 3.78 3.76
CA SER A 90 -13.87 4.89 4.40
C SER A 90 -14.95 4.43 5.37
N SER A 91 -15.66 3.32 5.06
CA SER A 91 -16.64 2.72 5.96
C SER A 91 -15.96 2.24 7.25
N PHE A 92 -14.84 1.52 7.12
CA PHE A 92 -14.08 1.06 8.27
C PHE A 92 -13.60 2.22 9.16
N LEU A 93 -13.12 3.33 8.58
CA LEU A 93 -12.74 4.51 9.37
C LEU A 93 -13.92 5.11 10.15
N SER A 94 -15.11 5.08 9.56
CA SER A 94 -16.32 5.61 10.19
C SER A 94 -16.80 4.74 11.36
N GLU A 95 -16.51 3.45 11.33
CA GLU A 95 -16.82 2.48 12.39
C GLU A 95 -15.81 2.52 13.56
N HIS A 96 -14.61 3.07 13.33
CA HIS A 96 -13.54 3.11 14.32
C HIS A 96 -13.08 4.55 14.66
N PRO A 97 -13.74 5.24 15.62
CA PRO A 97 -13.38 6.60 16.02
C PRO A 97 -11.93 6.77 16.52
N SER A 98 -11.30 5.68 16.99
CA SER A 98 -9.88 5.66 17.36
C SER A 98 -8.95 5.94 16.17
N LEU A 99 -9.43 5.80 14.94
CA LEU A 99 -8.71 6.06 13.70
C LEU A 99 -9.02 7.44 13.08
N LYS A 100 -9.67 8.35 13.81
CA LYS A 100 -10.08 9.67 13.26
C LYS A 100 -8.92 10.50 12.66
N GLU A 101 -7.68 10.26 13.10
CA GLU A 101 -6.46 10.96 12.65
C GLU A 101 -5.70 10.20 11.55
N SER A 102 -6.21 9.02 11.16
CA SER A 102 -5.63 8.19 10.10
C SER A 102 -5.86 8.80 8.72
N ALA A 103 -5.17 8.26 7.72
CA ALA A 103 -5.38 8.59 6.33
C ALA A 103 -5.47 7.34 5.46
N ILE A 104 -6.26 7.44 4.40
CA ILE A 104 -6.33 6.43 3.34
C ILE A 104 -5.29 6.80 2.29
N VAL A 105 -4.35 5.88 2.02
CA VAL A 105 -3.31 6.04 1.01
C VAL A 105 -3.50 5.00 -0.08
N GLU A 106 -3.69 5.47 -1.32
CA GLU A 106 -3.79 4.59 -2.48
C GLU A 106 -2.41 4.21 -3.02
N VAL A 107 -2.15 2.91 -3.13
CA VAL A 107 -0.95 2.34 -3.72
C VAL A 107 -1.35 1.14 -4.58
N ASP A 108 -1.02 1.19 -5.88
CA ASP A 108 -1.31 0.15 -6.86
C ASP A 108 -2.79 -0.34 -6.86
N GLY A 109 -3.72 0.62 -6.79
CA GLY A 109 -5.16 0.34 -6.78
C GLY A 109 -5.70 -0.29 -5.50
N LYS A 110 -4.91 -0.32 -4.42
CA LYS A 110 -5.32 -0.72 -3.08
C LYS A 110 -5.29 0.48 -2.14
N PHE A 111 -6.20 0.47 -1.17
CA PHE A 111 -6.42 1.56 -0.23
C PHE A 111 -5.95 1.14 1.15
N TYR A 112 -4.79 1.65 1.56
CA TYR A 112 -4.18 1.34 2.85
C TYR A 112 -4.63 2.37 3.88
N ILE A 113 -5.01 1.90 5.06
CA ILE A 113 -5.32 2.78 6.18
C ILE A 113 -4.09 2.84 7.08
N TRP A 114 -3.46 4.00 7.09
CA TRP A 114 -2.30 4.27 7.95
C TRP A 114 -2.68 5.25 9.05
N THR A 115 -2.19 5.03 10.27
CA THR A 115 -2.45 5.88 11.44
C THR A 115 -1.32 6.86 11.70
N SER A 116 -0.09 6.52 11.29
CA SER A 116 1.08 7.40 11.39
C SER A 116 2.17 6.94 10.43
N VAL A 117 3.09 7.85 10.09
CA VAL A 117 4.28 7.58 9.26
C VAL A 117 5.52 8.15 9.96
N VAL A 118 6.54 7.31 10.10
CA VAL A 118 7.82 7.64 10.74
C VAL A 118 8.99 7.28 9.84
N THR A 119 10.15 7.88 10.10
CA THR A 119 11.42 7.63 9.39
C THR A 119 12.33 6.68 10.17
N ASP A 120 12.01 6.41 11.43
CA ASP A 120 12.67 5.45 12.30
C ASP A 120 11.62 4.49 12.88
N GLU A 121 11.83 3.19 12.71
CA GLU A 121 10.89 2.15 13.15
C GLU A 121 10.58 2.23 14.66
N SER A 122 11.55 2.64 15.48
CA SER A 122 11.38 2.75 16.94
C SER A 122 10.34 3.79 17.36
N GLN A 123 9.95 4.68 16.46
CA GLN A 123 8.96 5.73 16.69
C GLN A 123 7.52 5.28 16.38
N LEU A 124 7.32 4.06 15.87
CA LEU A 124 5.98 3.56 15.58
C LEU A 124 5.18 3.35 16.88
N VAL A 125 3.96 3.88 16.86
CA VAL A 125 2.96 3.64 17.89
C VAL A 125 1.90 2.72 17.31
N PHE A 126 1.69 1.57 17.97
CA PHE A 126 0.66 0.61 17.58
C PHE A 126 -0.60 0.77 18.42
N LEU A 127 -1.75 0.77 17.76
CA LEU A 127 -3.04 0.71 18.42
C LEU A 127 -3.42 -0.74 18.71
N LYS A 128 -4.21 -0.95 19.76
CA LYS A 128 -4.74 -2.27 20.12
C LYS A 128 -6.12 -2.54 19.52
N ASP A 129 -6.91 -1.48 19.29
CA ASP A 129 -8.28 -1.59 18.80
C ASP A 129 -8.67 -0.42 17.86
N PRO A 130 -8.77 -0.65 16.54
CA PRO A 130 -8.34 -1.88 15.87
C PRO A 130 -6.81 -2.03 15.96
N ALA A 131 -6.34 -3.28 15.98
CA ALA A 131 -4.91 -3.56 16.06
C ALA A 131 -4.18 -3.01 14.83
N THR A 132 -3.08 -2.28 15.02
CA THR A 132 -2.24 -1.84 13.90
C THR A 132 -0.92 -2.60 13.85
N PHE A 133 -0.34 -2.67 12.64
CA PHE A 133 0.90 -3.39 12.38
C PHE A 133 1.85 -2.56 11.52
N LYS A 134 3.14 -2.89 11.59
CA LYS A 134 4.19 -2.20 10.83
C LYS A 134 4.04 -2.48 9.34
N LYS A 135 4.16 -1.42 8.54
CA LYS A 135 4.36 -1.50 7.09
C LYS A 135 5.58 -0.67 6.70
N ALA A 136 6.65 -1.32 6.27
CA ALA A 136 7.80 -0.64 5.67
C ALA A 136 7.45 -0.24 4.22
N PHE A 137 7.95 0.91 3.79
CA PHE A 137 7.85 1.36 2.41
C PHE A 137 8.96 2.34 2.05
N THR A 138 9.19 2.55 0.76
CA THR A 138 10.01 3.64 0.23
C THR A 138 9.14 4.59 -0.57
N LEU A 139 9.51 5.87 -0.56
CA LEU A 139 8.84 6.91 -1.32
C LEU A 139 9.84 7.51 -2.31
N SER A 140 9.51 7.54 -3.59
CA SER A 140 10.34 8.13 -4.64
C SER A 140 9.56 9.21 -5.40
N GLY A 141 10.26 10.32 -5.67
CA GLY A 141 9.82 11.42 -6.50
C GLY A 141 10.48 11.43 -7.88
N ASP A 142 11.25 10.40 -8.24
CA ASP A 142 12.09 10.38 -9.45
C ASP A 142 11.27 10.49 -10.75
N SER A 143 10.00 10.09 -10.70
CA SER A 143 9.09 10.19 -11.84
C SER A 143 8.37 11.55 -11.92
N CYS A 144 8.58 12.44 -10.96
CA CYS A 144 7.96 13.75 -10.91
C CYS A 144 8.79 14.78 -11.69
N LYS A 145 8.13 15.50 -12.61
CA LYS A 145 8.77 16.55 -13.42
C LYS A 145 8.88 17.88 -12.68
N GLU A 146 7.96 18.13 -11.75
CA GLU A 146 7.97 19.34 -10.94
C GLU A 146 8.98 19.16 -9.80
N ALA A 147 10.01 20.00 -9.77
CA ALA A 147 11.12 19.87 -8.82
C ALA A 147 10.65 19.94 -7.35
N THR A 148 9.66 20.79 -7.05
CA THR A 148 9.07 20.95 -5.71
C THR A 148 8.36 19.67 -5.22
N ILE A 149 7.78 18.88 -6.15
CA ILE A 149 7.13 17.61 -5.85
C ILE A 149 8.17 16.49 -5.76
N ALA A 150 9.18 16.51 -6.65
CA ALA A 150 10.26 15.54 -6.64
C ALA A 150 11.07 15.55 -5.34
N GLU A 151 11.17 16.71 -4.68
CA GLU A 151 11.89 16.90 -3.40
C GLU A 151 11.09 16.45 -2.16
N LEU A 152 9.79 16.21 -2.28
CA LEU A 152 8.93 15.82 -1.16
C LEU A 152 9.41 14.59 -0.36
N PRO A 153 9.92 13.51 -0.98
CA PRO A 153 10.42 12.37 -0.22
C PRO A 153 11.56 12.76 0.73
N SER A 154 12.51 13.58 0.28
CA SER A 154 13.62 14.09 1.10
C SER A 154 13.11 14.94 2.26
N VAL A 155 12.15 15.83 1.98
CA VAL A 155 11.54 16.72 2.97
C VAL A 155 10.77 15.95 4.04
N LEU A 156 9.98 14.95 3.63
CA LEU A 156 9.24 14.07 4.53
C LEU A 156 10.18 13.18 5.36
N ALA A 157 11.36 12.86 4.81
CA ALA A 157 12.39 12.07 5.46
C ALA A 157 13.27 12.87 6.46
N ASP A 158 13.12 14.20 6.55
CA ASP A 158 13.88 15.02 7.48
C ASP A 158 13.66 14.54 8.93
N LYS A 159 14.74 14.03 9.53
CA LYS A 159 14.75 13.54 10.92
C LYS A 159 14.47 14.64 11.94
N ASN A 160 14.85 15.87 11.63
CA ASN A 160 14.61 17.03 12.49
C ASN A 160 13.19 17.58 12.31
N ALA A 161 12.44 17.08 11.32
CA ALA A 161 11.09 17.50 10.97
C ALA A 161 10.94 19.02 10.84
N THR A 162 12.01 19.72 10.45
CA THR A 162 12.04 21.18 10.44
C THR A 162 11.01 21.75 9.46
N LYS A 163 10.89 21.11 8.30
CA LYS A 163 9.92 21.48 7.25
C LYS A 163 8.49 21.00 7.52
N LEU A 164 8.30 20.16 8.53
CA LEU A 164 6.99 19.68 8.99
C LEU A 164 6.46 20.49 10.19
N ASN A 165 7.20 21.51 10.63
CA ASN A 165 6.72 22.48 11.60
C ASN A 165 6.07 23.67 10.89
N PHE A 166 4.74 23.63 10.75
CA PHE A 166 3.98 24.62 10.00
C PHE A 166 3.58 25.87 10.80
N LYS A 167 4.24 26.13 11.93
CA LYS A 167 4.05 27.38 12.69
C LYS A 167 4.73 28.57 12.04
N ASP A 168 5.83 28.33 11.32
CA ASP A 168 6.59 29.37 10.64
C ASP A 168 5.94 29.71 9.29
N LYS A 169 5.67 30.99 9.05
CA LYS A 169 5.04 31.48 7.81
C LYS A 169 6.05 31.78 6.69
N SER A 170 7.30 31.33 6.83
CA SER A 170 8.33 31.55 5.82
C SER A 170 8.00 30.78 4.55
N LYS A 171 7.99 31.47 3.41
CA LYS A 171 7.87 30.80 2.11
C LYS A 171 9.19 30.12 1.78
N ASP A 172 9.11 28.85 1.42
CA ASP A 172 10.21 28.07 0.88
C ASP A 172 9.93 27.76 -0.60
N SER A 173 10.73 28.32 -1.50
CA SER A 173 10.57 28.11 -2.95
C SER A 173 10.95 26.71 -3.42
N THR A 174 11.57 25.90 -2.56
CA THR A 174 11.89 24.49 -2.85
C THR A 174 10.69 23.57 -2.61
N LEU A 175 9.64 24.07 -1.98
CA LEU A 175 8.44 23.31 -1.63
C LEU A 175 7.25 23.72 -2.50
N PRO A 176 6.22 22.87 -2.61
CA PRO A 176 5.01 23.21 -3.36
C PRO A 176 4.36 24.50 -2.85
N ALA A 177 3.72 25.26 -3.75
CA ALA A 177 3.13 26.56 -3.40
C ALA A 177 2.04 26.45 -2.31
N ASP A 178 1.38 25.30 -2.20
CA ASP A 178 0.35 25.00 -1.21
C ASP A 178 0.91 24.35 0.08
N TRP A 179 2.22 24.12 0.19
CA TRP A 179 2.88 23.42 1.31
C TRP A 179 2.43 23.92 2.68
N GLN A 180 2.46 25.25 2.87
CA GLN A 180 2.07 25.85 4.15
C GLN A 180 0.58 25.64 4.47
N SER A 181 -0.29 25.74 3.45
CA SER A 181 -1.73 25.59 3.62
C SER A 181 -2.09 24.13 3.94
N ILE A 182 -1.47 23.18 3.24
CA ILE A 182 -1.69 21.75 3.47
C ILE A 182 -1.13 21.33 4.82
N GLY A 183 0.06 21.81 5.18
CA GLY A 183 0.66 21.54 6.47
C GLY A 183 -0.08 22.14 7.66
N ALA A 184 -0.65 23.35 7.50
CA ALA A 184 -1.52 23.94 8.50
C ALA A 184 -2.81 23.11 8.69
N ALA A 185 -3.40 22.63 7.60
CA ALA A 185 -4.54 21.72 7.67
C ALA A 185 -4.18 20.39 8.35
N ALA A 186 -3.04 19.80 8.01
CA ALA A 186 -2.53 18.59 8.67
C ALA A 186 -2.29 18.82 10.17
N SER A 187 -1.73 19.97 10.54
CA SER A 187 -1.48 20.34 11.94
C SER A 187 -2.76 20.63 12.73
N SER A 188 -3.89 20.89 12.05
CA SER A 188 -5.21 21.02 12.69
C SER A 188 -5.83 19.67 13.05
N ILE A 189 -5.38 18.59 12.40
CA ILE A 189 -5.80 17.22 12.69
C ILE A 189 -5.04 16.70 13.91
N SER A 190 -3.73 16.92 13.97
CA SER A 190 -2.90 16.43 15.06
C SER A 190 -1.65 17.28 15.29
N THR A 191 -1.16 17.30 16.53
CA THR A 191 0.13 17.90 16.89
C THR A 191 1.29 16.90 16.78
N ASP A 192 1.00 15.61 16.58
CA ASP A 192 2.02 14.57 16.39
C ASP A 192 2.61 14.67 14.97
N THR A 193 3.92 14.90 14.89
CA THR A 193 4.65 15.00 13.63
C THR A 193 4.51 13.76 12.75
N SER A 194 4.37 12.56 13.32
CA SER A 194 4.18 11.31 12.57
C SER A 194 2.83 11.26 11.85
N ILE A 195 1.80 11.85 12.46
CA ILE A 195 0.46 11.98 11.89
C ILE A 195 0.44 13.14 10.88
N VAL A 196 1.05 14.28 11.20
CA VAL A 196 1.20 15.40 10.27
C VAL A 196 1.92 14.95 9.00
N ARG A 197 3.03 14.20 9.12
CA ARG A 197 3.78 13.63 7.99
C ARG A 197 2.88 12.75 7.13
N LEU A 198 2.08 11.87 7.76
CA LEU A 198 1.13 11.01 7.07
C LEU A 198 0.09 11.84 6.29
N GLN A 199 -0.53 12.85 6.91
CA GLN A 199 -1.56 13.66 6.28
C GLN A 199 -1.03 14.44 5.08
N VAL A 200 0.17 15.02 5.22
CA VAL A 200 0.88 15.70 4.13
C VAL A 200 1.21 14.72 2.99
N LEU A 201 1.76 13.55 3.32
CA LEU A 201 2.05 12.51 2.34
C LEU A 201 0.79 12.05 1.58
N ALA A 202 -0.28 11.73 2.31
CA ALA A 202 -1.54 11.26 1.72
C ALA A 202 -2.11 12.31 0.75
N HIS A 203 -2.08 13.59 1.14
CA HIS A 203 -2.51 14.69 0.29
C HIS A 203 -1.72 14.74 -1.03
N TYR A 204 -0.39 14.84 -0.96
CA TYR A 204 0.43 14.96 -2.17
C TYR A 204 0.39 13.70 -3.02
N LYS A 205 0.34 12.51 -2.41
CA LYS A 205 0.23 11.23 -3.13
C LYS A 205 -1.09 11.13 -3.91
N SER A 206 -2.20 11.62 -3.34
CA SER A 206 -3.52 11.60 -4.01
C SER A 206 -3.58 12.49 -5.25
N LYS A 207 -2.79 13.57 -5.27
CA LYS A 207 -2.74 14.52 -6.40
C LYS A 207 -1.65 14.19 -7.41
N ASN A 208 -0.63 13.44 -7.01
CA ASN A 208 0.57 13.22 -7.80
C ASN A 208 0.84 11.72 -7.96
N ALA A 209 0.36 11.13 -9.06
CA ALA A 209 0.65 9.74 -9.42
C ALA A 209 2.15 9.47 -9.62
N CYS A 210 2.95 10.52 -9.88
CA CYS A 210 4.40 10.42 -10.02
C CYS A 210 5.13 10.10 -8.71
N LEU A 211 4.52 10.39 -7.55
CA LEU A 211 5.05 9.97 -6.25
C LEU A 211 4.78 8.47 -6.09
N GLN A 212 5.85 7.69 -6.09
CA GLN A 212 5.79 6.24 -6.05
C GLN A 212 6.04 5.73 -4.63
N VAL A 213 5.07 4.98 -4.10
CA VAL A 213 5.25 4.19 -2.88
C VAL A 213 5.59 2.77 -3.30
N LYS A 214 6.66 2.19 -2.75
CA LYS A 214 7.06 0.79 -2.97
C LYS A 214 7.22 0.08 -1.64
N PHE A 215 6.72 -1.14 -1.55
CA PHE A 215 6.79 -1.98 -0.35
C PHE A 215 7.97 -2.94 -0.37
#